data_AF-A0AA36H8V0-F1
#
_entry.id   AF-A0AA36H8V0-F1
#
_cell.length_a   1.000
_cell.length_b   1.000
_cell.length_c   1.000
_cell.angle_alpha   90.00
_cell.angle_beta   90.00
_cell.angle_gamma   90.00
#
_symmetry.space_group_name_H-M   'P 1'
#
loop_
_entity.id
_entity.type
_entity.pdbx_description
1 polymer ?
#
loop_
_entity_poly.entity_id
_entity_poly.type
_entity_poly.pdbx_seq_one_letter_code
_entity_poly.pdbx_strand_id
1 'polypeptide(L)' 'MIEHFGRDVDPPLWKSFWEYWTAFLISKGADLSPEQELAWQALGTRFNEEAQSYLAKVGRPHA' A
#
# COMPACT_ATOMS: atom_id res chain seq x y z
N MET A 1 10.17 -1.52 3.62
CA MET A 1 9.90 -0.35 4.48
C MET A 1 11.16 0.46 4.72
N ILE A 2 12.25 -0.21 5.14
CA ILE A 2 13.57 0.39 5.42
C ILE A 2 14.10 1.22 4.25
N GLU A 3 13.90 0.74 3.02
CA GLU A 3 14.36 1.36 1.78
C GLU A 3 13.72 2.73 1.53
N HIS A 4 12.62 3.05 2.23
CA HIS A 4 11.86 4.30 2.10
C HIS A 4 12.13 5.27 3.26
N PHE A 5 13.01 4.92 4.21
CA PHE A 5 13.30 5.73 5.40
C PHE A 5 13.92 7.09 5.12
N GLY A 6 14.60 7.26 3.97
CA GLY A 6 15.14 8.56 3.54
C GLY A 6 14.17 9.38 2.70
N ARG A 7 12.93 8.93 2.52
CA ARG A 7 11.90 9.58 1.70
C ARG A 7 10.74 10.14 2.52
N ASP A 8 10.77 9.94 3.84
CA ASP A 8 9.74 10.40 4.78
C ASP A 8 8.31 10.18 4.28
N VAL A 9 8.06 8.94 3.84
CA VAL A 9 6.74 8.53 3.32
C VAL A 9 5.71 8.69 4.42
N ASP A 10 4.69 9.50 4.14
CA ASP A 10 3.54 9.72 5.02
C ASP A 10 2.81 8.38 5.28
N PRO A 11 2.60 7.95 6.54
CA PRO A 11 2.08 6.62 6.86
C PRO A 11 0.79 6.18 6.14
N PRO A 12 -0.21 7.03 5.87
CA PRO A 12 -1.39 6.63 5.11
C PRO A 12 -1.10 6.20 3.67
N LEU A 13 0.00 6.67 3.07
CA LEU A 13 0.36 6.34 1.68
C LEU A 13 0.67 4.86 1.47
N TRP A 14 1.05 4.12 2.52
CA TRP A 14 1.24 2.67 2.44
C TRP A 14 -0.05 1.92 2.07
N LYS A 15 -1.21 2.46 2.45
CA LYS A 15 -2.52 1.94 2.04
C LYS A 15 -2.99 2.54 0.72
N SER A 16 -2.88 3.86 0.55
CA SER A 16 -3.34 4.54 -0.68
C SER A 16 -2.58 4.12 -1.93
N PHE A 17 -1.34 3.64 -1.81
CA PHE A 17 -0.57 3.10 -2.92
C PHE A 17 -1.34 2.06 -3.75
N TRP A 18 -2.13 1.22 -3.10
CA TRP A 18 -2.85 0.13 -3.76
C TRP A 18 -3.96 0.62 -4.69
N GLU A 19 -4.58 1.76 -4.38
CA GLU A 19 -5.54 2.43 -5.26
C GLU A 19 -4.85 3.02 -6.50
N TYR A 20 -3.67 3.64 -6.32
CA TYR A 20 -2.86 4.12 -7.43
C TYR A 20 -2.36 2.98 -8.31
N TRP A 21 -2.01 1.84 -7.71
CA TRP A 21 -1.55 0.66 -8.42
C TRP A 21 -2.63 0.05 -9.30
N THR A 22 -3.85 -0.19 -8.77
CA THR A 22 -4.94 -0.74 -9.59
C THR A 22 -5.39 0.25 -10.67
N ALA A 23 -5.48 1.54 -10.36
CA ALA A 23 -5.75 2.58 -11.35
C ALA A 23 -4.69 2.60 -12.48
N PHE A 24 -3.42 2.42 -12.12
CA PHE A 24 -2.34 2.29 -13.09
C PHE A 24 -2.51 1.06 -13.99
N LEU A 25 -2.82 -0.12 -13.43
CA LEU A 25 -3.05 -1.33 -14.21
C LEU A 25 -4.17 -1.13 -15.24
N ILE A 26 -5.30 -0.55 -14.80
CA ILE A 26 -6.44 -0.23 -15.67
C ILE A 26 -6.00 0.75 -16.77
N SER A 27 -5.21 1.79 -16.44
CA SER A 27 -4.68 2.73 -17.43
C SER A 27 -3.77 2.09 -18.49
N LYS A 28 -3.21 0.91 -18.20
CA LYS A 28 -2.37 0.11 -19.11
C LYS A 28 -3.14 -0.96 -19.88
N GLY A 29 -4.47 -0.96 -19.77
CA GLY A 29 -5.35 -1.89 -20.48
C GLY A 29 -5.59 -3.21 -19.76
N ALA A 30 -5.25 -3.31 -18.47
CA ALA A 30 -5.71 -4.44 -17.67
C ALA A 30 -7.22 -4.34 -17.44
N ASP A 31 -7.94 -5.42 -17.74
CA ASP A 31 -9.33 -5.60 -17.36
C ASP A 31 -9.37 -6.38 -16.04
N LEU A 32 -9.45 -5.64 -14.92
CA LEU A 32 -9.48 -6.25 -13.60
C LEU A 32 -10.91 -6.69 -13.28
N SER A 33 -11.09 -7.99 -13.01
CA SER A 33 -12.38 -8.45 -12.50
C SER A 33 -12.64 -7.89 -11.09
N PRO A 34 -13.89 -7.81 -10.64
CA PRO A 34 -14.21 -7.39 -9.27
C PRO A 34 -13.46 -8.20 -8.21
N GLU A 35 -13.28 -9.51 -8.42
CA GLU A 35 -12.51 -10.38 -7.52
C GLU A 35 -11.03 -10.02 -7.48
N GLN A 36 -10.44 -9.62 -8.62
CA GLN A 36 -9.04 -9.18 -8.69
C GLN A 36 -8.84 -7.83 -8.00
N GLU A 37 -9.78 -6.88 -8.16
CA GLU A 37 -9.76 -5.63 -7.42
C GLU A 37 -9.84 -5.85 -5.91
N LEU A 38 -10.75 -6.72 -5.46
CA LEU A 38 -10.87 -7.11 -4.05
C LEU A 38 -9.59 -7.80 -3.55
N ALA A 39 -8.95 -8.63 -4.37
CA ALA A 39 -7.68 -9.26 -4.01
C ALA A 39 -6.57 -8.23 -3.80
N TRP A 40 -6.46 -7.21 -4.67
CA TRP A 40 -5.51 -6.10 -4.49
C TRP A 40 -5.82 -5.29 -3.23
N GLN A 41 -7.09 -4.99 -2.96
CA GLN A 41 -7.49 -4.28 -1.74
C GLN A 41 -7.12 -5.07 -0.48
N ALA A 42 -7.38 -6.38 -0.47
CA ALA A 42 -7.06 -7.27 0.64
C ALA A 42 -5.55 -7.38 0.87
N LEU A 43 -4.77 -7.51 -0.22
CA LEU A 43 -3.32 -7.49 -0.16
C LEU A 43 -2.82 -6.16 0.43
N GLY A 44 -3.39 -5.04 -0.03
CA GLY A 44 -3.01 -3.73 0.46
C GLY A 44 -3.38 -3.47 1.92
N THR A 45 -4.45 -4.07 2.43
CA THR A 45 -4.79 -4.02 3.87
C THR A 45 -3.72 -4.73 4.68
N ARG A 46 -3.39 -5.98 4.33
CA ARG A 46 -2.38 -6.78 5.05
C ARG A 46 -1.00 -6.14 4.98
N PHE A 47 -0.64 -5.61 3.82
CA PHE A 47 0.60 -4.87 3.63
C PHE A 47 0.65 -3.64 4.56
N ASN A 48 -0.43 -2.85 4.61
CA ASN A 48 -0.48 -1.67 5.46
C ASN A 48 -0.38 -2.04 6.95
N GLU A 49 -1.09 -3.08 7.41
CA GLU A 49 -1.03 -3.55 8.80
C GLU A 49 0.42 -3.87 9.23
N GLU A 50 1.15 -4.63 8.41
CA GLU A 50 2.55 -4.96 8.69
C GLU A 50 3.45 -3.72 8.60
N ALA A 51 3.20 -2.84 7.63
CA ALA A 51 3.92 -1.58 7.48
C ALA A 51 3.79 -0.69 8.73
N GLN A 52 2.58 -0.49 9.23
CA GLN A 52 2.33 0.33 10.43
C GLN A 52 2.93 -0.33 11.68
N SER A 53 2.74 -1.65 11.85
CA SER A 53 3.34 -2.43 12.94
C SER A 53 4.87 -2.27 12.96
N TYR A 54 5.51 -2.38 11.80
CA TYR A 54 6.95 -2.22 11.68
C TYR A 54 7.41 -0.78 11.97
N LEU A 55 6.72 0.24 11.45
CA LEU A 55 7.03 1.64 11.70
C LEU A 55 6.92 2.00 13.19
N ALA A 56 5.85 1.54 13.85
CA ALA A 56 5.69 1.70 15.30
C ALA A 56 6.85 1.04 16.07
N LYS A 57 7.22 -0.20 15.70
CA LYS A 57 8.33 -0.93 16.32
C LYS A 57 9.67 -0.20 16.23
N VAL A 58 9.94 0.52 15.14
CA VAL A 58 11.19 1.26 14.93
C VAL A 58 11.12 2.74 15.31
N GLY A 59 10.03 3.17 15.96
CA GLY A 59 9.86 4.55 16.44
C GLY A 59 9.70 5.59 15.32
N ARG A 60 9.13 5.19 14.17
CA ARG A 60 8.85 6.09 13.04
C ARG A 60 7.37 6.51 13.02
N PRO A 61 7.02 7.60 12.32
CA PRO A 61 5.62 7.96 12.10
C PRO A 61 4.82 6.78 11.58
N HIS A 62 3.64 6.55 12.16
CA HIS A 62 2.70 5.49 11.81
C HIS A 62 1.26 5.99 11.98
N ALA A 63 0.29 5.31 11.37
CA ALA A 63 -1.14 5.62 11.45
C ALA A 63 -1.94 4.45 12.06
#